data_AF-A0A8J7RD80-F1
#
_entry.id   AF-A0A8J7RD80-F1
#
_cell.length_a   1.000
_cell.length_b   1.000
_cell.length_c   1.000
_cell.angle_alpha   90.00
_cell.angle_beta   90.00
_cell.angle_gamma   90.00
#
_symmetry.space_group_name_H-M   'P 1'
#
loop_
_entity.id
_entity.type
_entity.pdbx_description
1 polymer ?
#
loop_
_entity_poly.entity_id
_entity_poly.type
_entity_poly.pdbx_seq_one_letter_code
_entity_poly.pdbx_strand_id
1 'polypeptide(L)'
;MKSLVTPIMLLVLVLTLAAAGCTGAPDLVRVGEEENGNTVTVASGGQVVITLPYDTITGSQWQTDLSDGLVITDDETLPGTQEWTVEPLSTGTFTFRASLVGAWDPVTDAEKEFVLTIRAV
;
A
#
# COMPACT_ATOMS: atom_id res chain seq x y z
N MET A 1 -46.87 26.76 24.01
CA MET A 1 -47.36 25.64 23.17
C MET A 1 -47.91 26.21 21.88
N LYS A 2 -47.19 26.05 20.77
CA LYS A 2 -47.64 26.38 19.40
C LYS A 2 -46.90 25.41 18.47
N SER A 3 -47.67 24.54 17.83
CA SER A 3 -47.23 23.59 16.82
C SER A 3 -47.82 23.98 15.46
N LEU A 4 -47.24 23.39 14.40
CA LEU A 4 -47.51 23.49 12.96
C LEU A 4 -46.87 24.70 12.27
N VAL A 5 -46.16 24.58 11.15
CA VAL A 5 -46.36 23.72 9.96
C VAL A 5 -45.01 23.43 9.26
N THR A 6 -44.76 22.19 8.84
CA THR A 6 -43.65 21.75 7.96
C THR A 6 -43.97 22.08 6.48
N PRO A 7 -42.95 22.30 5.62
CA PRO A 7 -42.74 21.31 4.54
C PRO A 7 -41.25 21.02 4.38
N ILE A 8 -40.79 19.77 4.52
CA ILE A 8 -40.78 18.77 3.44
C ILE A 8 -40.45 19.44 2.10
N MET A 9 -39.17 19.77 1.90
CA MET A 9 -38.57 19.67 0.57
C MET A 9 -37.29 18.85 0.72
N LEU A 10 -37.57 17.55 0.73
CA LEU A 10 -36.66 16.43 0.68
C LEU A 10 -35.74 16.61 -0.54
N LEU A 11 -34.56 17.21 -0.34
CA LEU A 11 -33.50 17.21 -1.36
C LEU A 11 -32.86 15.81 -1.37
N VAL A 12 -33.59 14.84 -1.94
CA VAL A 12 -33.04 13.54 -2.28
C VAL A 12 -32.16 13.74 -3.48
N LEU A 13 -30.88 14.01 -3.23
CA LEU A 13 -29.83 13.90 -4.22
C LEU A 13 -29.70 12.41 -4.57
N VAL A 14 -30.50 11.94 -5.52
CA VAL A 14 -30.31 10.65 -6.18
C VAL A 14 -29.03 10.78 -7.00
N LEU A 15 -27.88 10.57 -6.38
CA LEU A 15 -26.64 10.35 -7.10
C LEU A 15 -26.76 8.95 -7.69
N THR A 16 -27.13 8.91 -8.97
CA THR A 16 -27.23 7.70 -9.78
C THR A 16 -25.91 6.95 -9.74
N LEU A 17 -25.93 5.77 -9.14
CA LEU A 17 -24.88 4.75 -9.23
C LEU A 17 -24.54 4.53 -10.70
N ALA A 18 -23.41 5.07 -11.14
CA ALA A 18 -22.72 4.57 -12.31
C ALA A 18 -22.02 3.27 -11.89
N ALA A 19 -22.76 2.16 -11.91
CA ALA A 19 -22.17 0.83 -11.95
C ALA A 19 -21.59 0.63 -13.38
N ALA A 20 -20.50 1.33 -13.68
CA ALA A 20 -19.66 1.01 -14.81
C ALA A 20 -18.91 -0.27 -14.44
N GLY A 21 -19.28 -1.39 -15.07
CA GLY A 21 -18.55 -2.63 -14.94
C GLY A 21 -17.10 -2.43 -15.40
N CYS A 22 -16.18 -2.46 -14.45
CA CYS A 22 -14.80 -2.82 -14.73
C CYS A 22 -14.66 -4.30 -14.40
N THR A 23 -14.86 -5.17 -15.38
CA THR A 23 -14.02 -6.37 -15.47
C THR A 23 -12.63 -5.89 -15.88
N GLY A 24 -11.96 -5.19 -14.97
CA GLY A 24 -10.65 -4.58 -15.17
C GLY A 24 -9.58 -5.57 -14.74
N ALA A 25 -8.46 -5.60 -15.47
CA ALA A 25 -7.29 -6.33 -15.04
C ALA A 25 -6.95 -6.01 -13.56
N PRO A 26 -6.29 -6.95 -12.83
CA PRO A 26 -5.78 -6.66 -11.50
C PRO A 26 -5.01 -5.34 -11.53
N ASP A 27 -5.31 -4.46 -10.56
CA ASP A 27 -4.73 -3.13 -10.46
C ASP A 27 -3.23 -3.25 -10.15
N LEU A 28 -2.41 -2.34 -10.68
CA LEU A 28 -0.97 -2.29 -10.42
C LEU A 28 -0.61 -0.90 -9.93
N VAL A 29 -0.24 -0.81 -8.65
CA VAL A 29 0.16 0.45 -8.01
C VAL A 29 1.68 0.44 -7.81
N ARG A 30 2.35 1.51 -8.22
CA ARG A 30 3.78 1.72 -7.95
C ARG A 30 3.96 2.71 -6.82
N VAL A 31 4.85 2.41 -5.87
CA VAL A 31 5.16 3.26 -4.72
C VAL A 31 6.67 3.36 -4.51
N GLY A 32 7.12 4.55 -4.11
CA GLY A 32 8.48 4.84 -3.71
C GLY A 32 8.60 5.21 -2.24
N GLU A 33 9.78 5.70 -1.84
CA GLU A 33 10.07 6.15 -0.46
C GLU A 33 9.11 7.28 -0.02
N GLU A 34 8.60 8.08 -0.95
CA GLU A 34 7.66 9.19 -0.70
C GLU A 34 6.28 8.73 -0.21
N GLU A 35 5.91 7.47 -0.43
CA GLU A 35 4.68 6.87 0.11
C GLU A 35 4.84 6.28 1.52
N ASN A 36 5.98 6.50 2.19
CA ASN A 36 6.17 5.98 3.54
C ASN A 36 5.09 6.48 4.51
N GLY A 37 4.44 5.54 5.20
CA GLY A 37 3.33 5.77 6.12
C GLY A 37 1.96 5.88 5.44
N ASN A 38 1.89 5.83 4.10
CA ASN A 38 0.63 5.97 3.38
C ASN A 38 -0.17 4.66 3.32
N THR A 39 -1.43 4.81 2.88
CA THR A 39 -2.30 3.71 2.49
C THR A 39 -2.54 3.73 0.99
N VAL A 40 -2.32 2.61 0.32
CA VAL A 40 -2.74 2.40 -1.08
C VAL A 40 -3.91 1.43 -1.14
N THR A 41 -4.76 1.57 -2.14
CA THR A 41 -5.89 0.66 -2.38
C THR A 41 -5.68 -0.05 -3.71
N VAL A 42 -5.85 -1.37 -3.72
CA VAL A 42 -5.82 -2.21 -4.91
C VAL A 42 -7.09 -3.06 -4.97
N ALA A 43 -7.50 -3.47 -6.17
CA ALA A 43 -8.53 -4.50 -6.31
C ALA A 43 -8.02 -5.85 -5.79
N SER A 44 -8.91 -6.76 -5.42
CA SER A 44 -8.56 -8.16 -5.15
C SER A 44 -7.73 -8.78 -6.29
N GLY A 45 -6.58 -9.39 -5.95
CA GLY A 45 -5.59 -9.90 -6.92
C GLY A 45 -4.73 -8.80 -7.58
N GLY A 46 -4.91 -7.54 -7.20
CA GLY A 46 -4.04 -6.43 -7.60
C GLY A 46 -2.68 -6.49 -6.91
N GLN A 47 -1.69 -5.85 -7.52
CA GLN A 47 -0.31 -5.87 -7.09
C GLN A 47 0.17 -4.47 -6.71
N VAL A 48 1.11 -4.42 -5.78
CA VAL A 48 1.85 -3.20 -5.43
C VAL A 48 3.32 -3.45 -5.70
N VAL A 49 3.94 -2.58 -6.48
CA VAL A 49 5.39 -2.59 -6.72
C VAL A 49 6.01 -1.51 -5.85
N ILE A 50 6.81 -1.92 -4.87
CA ILE A 50 7.52 -1.04 -3.95
C ILE A 50 8.97 -0.94 -4.40
N THR A 51 9.46 0.28 -4.67
CA THR A 51 10.85 0.53 -5.04
C THR A 51 11.52 1.44 -4.01
N LEU A 52 12.49 0.93 -3.26
CA LEU A 52 13.19 1.70 -2.22
C LEU A 52 14.67 1.92 -2.56
N PRO A 53 15.19 3.16 -2.44
CA PRO A 53 16.60 3.43 -2.68
C PRO A 53 17.49 2.96 -1.52
N TYR A 54 18.73 2.62 -1.83
CA TYR A 54 19.77 2.35 -0.82
C TYR A 54 21.14 2.85 -1.31
N ASP A 55 22.06 3.13 -0.39
CA ASP A 55 23.43 3.53 -0.74
C ASP A 55 24.31 2.30 -1.03
N THR A 56 24.75 2.18 -2.27
CA THR A 56 25.65 1.08 -2.70
C THR A 56 27.03 1.11 -2.04
N ILE A 57 27.46 2.25 -1.48
CA ILE A 57 28.77 2.42 -0.86
C ILE A 57 28.76 1.93 0.59
N THR A 58 27.68 2.17 1.33
CA THR A 58 27.57 1.72 2.73
C THR A 58 27.35 0.22 2.84
N GLY A 59 26.82 -0.40 1.79
CA GLY A 59 26.43 -1.80 1.77
C GLY A 59 25.13 -2.05 2.53
N SER A 60 24.38 -1.01 2.91
CA SER A 60 23.09 -1.16 3.57
C SER A 60 22.10 -1.87 2.63
N GLN A 61 21.22 -2.69 3.19
CA GLN A 61 20.17 -3.39 2.46
C GLN A 61 18.85 -3.30 3.24
N TRP A 62 17.74 -3.29 2.52
CA TRP A 62 16.42 -3.38 3.11
C TRP A 62 16.07 -4.83 3.44
N GLN A 63 15.55 -5.04 4.64
CA GLN A 63 14.93 -6.29 5.07
C GLN A 63 13.43 -6.09 5.22
N THR A 64 12.64 -6.98 4.62
CA THR A 64 11.18 -6.87 4.59
C THR A 64 10.52 -7.69 5.70
N ASP A 65 9.44 -7.17 6.27
CA ASP A 65 8.51 -7.85 7.16
C ASP A 65 7.07 -7.63 6.66
N LEU A 66 6.34 -8.70 6.41
CA LEU A 66 5.01 -8.67 5.78
C LEU A 66 3.97 -9.17 6.77
N SER A 67 2.81 -8.52 6.81
CA SER A 67 1.66 -9.06 7.52
C SER A 67 1.15 -10.34 6.86
N ASP A 68 0.55 -11.24 7.66
CA ASP A 68 -0.11 -12.45 7.16
C ASP A 68 -1.06 -12.17 5.99
N GLY A 69 -0.96 -12.99 4.94
CA GLY A 69 -1.81 -12.89 3.75
C GLY A 69 -1.33 -11.90 2.68
N LEU A 70 -0.17 -11.27 2.86
CA LEU A 70 0.56 -10.53 1.82
C LEU A 70 1.78 -11.35 1.41
N VAL A 71 2.02 -11.49 0.10
CA VAL A 71 3.17 -12.27 -0.41
C VAL A 71 4.00 -11.43 -1.38
N ILE A 72 5.31 -11.65 -1.40
CA ILE A 72 6.21 -11.17 -2.46
C ILE A 72 6.09 -12.13 -3.64
N THR A 73 5.73 -11.63 -4.81
CA THR A 73 5.62 -12.39 -6.06
C THR A 73 6.81 -12.17 -7.00
N ASP A 74 7.53 -11.05 -6.83
CA ASP A 74 8.77 -10.74 -7.52
C ASP A 74 9.69 -9.87 -6.64
N ASP A 75 11.01 -10.06 -6.75
CA ASP A 75 12.04 -9.33 -5.99
C ASP A 75 13.24 -9.08 -6.90
N GLU A 76 13.60 -7.81 -7.08
CA GLU A 76 14.76 -7.39 -7.86
C GLU A 76 15.64 -6.43 -7.05
N THR A 77 16.94 -6.70 -7.05
CA THR A 77 17.96 -5.79 -6.51
C THR A 77 18.80 -5.23 -7.65
N LEU A 78 18.68 -3.92 -7.86
CA LEU A 78 19.46 -3.15 -8.82
C LEU A 78 20.46 -2.25 -8.09
N PRO A 79 21.56 -1.82 -8.73
CA PRO A 79 22.46 -0.84 -8.13
C PRO A 79 21.71 0.43 -7.69
N GLY A 80 21.57 0.58 -6.37
CA GLY A 80 20.95 1.74 -5.73
C GLY A 80 19.47 1.60 -5.38
N THR A 81 18.79 0.50 -5.76
CA THR A 81 17.38 0.26 -5.42
C THR A 81 17.06 -1.22 -5.18
N GLN A 82 16.14 -1.50 -4.27
CA GLN A 82 15.46 -2.79 -4.17
C GLN A 82 13.98 -2.62 -4.53
N GLU A 83 13.47 -3.50 -5.37
CA GLU A 83 12.09 -3.52 -5.84
C GLU A 83 11.41 -4.83 -5.44
N TRP A 84 10.22 -4.74 -4.86
CA TRP A 84 9.36 -5.88 -4.55
C TRP A 84 8.00 -5.71 -5.20
N THR A 85 7.52 -6.75 -5.87
CA THR A 85 6.10 -6.86 -6.23
C THR A 85 5.41 -7.68 -5.16
N VAL A 86 4.37 -7.11 -4.54
CA VAL A 86 3.57 -7.79 -3.52
C VAL A 86 2.11 -7.92 -3.93
N GLU A 87 1.49 -9.02 -3.51
CA GLU A 87 0.10 -9.34 -3.82
C GLU A 87 -0.66 -9.76 -2.55
N PRO A 88 -1.79 -9.12 -2.22
CA PRO A 88 -2.71 -9.58 -1.19
C PRO A 88 -3.45 -10.85 -1.63
N LEU A 89 -3.41 -11.91 -0.80
CA LEU A 89 -4.08 -13.19 -1.09
C LEU A 89 -5.60 -13.14 -0.88
N SER A 90 -6.12 -12.09 -0.24
CA SER A 90 -7.54 -11.88 -0.01
C SER A 90 -7.86 -10.39 0.11
N THR A 91 -9.14 -10.03 0.08
CA THR A 91 -9.59 -8.70 0.49
C THR A 91 -9.24 -8.45 1.96
N GLY A 92 -8.85 -7.23 2.31
CA GLY A 92 -8.43 -6.90 3.66
C GLY A 92 -7.44 -5.75 3.72
N THR A 93 -6.86 -5.55 4.90
CA THR A 93 -5.78 -4.58 5.13
C THR A 93 -4.52 -5.34 5.48
N PHE A 94 -3.45 -5.03 4.76
CA PHE A 94 -2.13 -5.65 4.89
C PHE A 94 -1.09 -4.58 5.14
N THR A 95 0.04 -4.99 5.71
CA THR A 95 1.18 -4.11 5.96
C THR A 95 2.41 -4.70 5.30
N PHE A 96 3.07 -3.88 4.49
CA PHE A 96 4.44 -4.10 4.04
C PHE A 96 5.35 -3.22 4.89
N ARG A 97 6.37 -3.81 5.50
CA ARG A 97 7.44 -3.09 6.18
C ARG A 97 8.77 -3.42 5.54
N ALA A 98 9.66 -2.43 5.49
CA ALA A 98 11.06 -2.64 5.19
C ALA A 98 11.92 -1.82 6.16
N SER A 99 12.99 -2.42 6.65
CA SER A 99 13.97 -1.79 7.55
C SER A 99 15.33 -1.78 6.86
N LEU A 100 15.94 -0.62 6.71
CA LEU A 100 17.28 -0.48 6.15
C LEU A 100 18.30 -0.87 7.23
N VAL A 101 19.01 -1.97 6.99
CA VAL A 101 20.03 -2.51 7.90
C VAL A 101 21.42 -2.34 7.30
N GLY A 102 22.40 -1.97 8.13
CA GLY A 102 23.79 -1.87 7.70
C GLY A 102 24.44 -3.24 7.52
N ALA A 103 25.41 -3.33 6.58
CA ALA A 103 26.12 -4.58 6.28
C ALA A 103 26.92 -5.17 7.46
N TRP A 104 27.28 -4.36 8.46
CA TRP A 104 28.27 -4.72 9.48
C TRP A 104 27.71 -4.75 10.91
N ASP A 105 26.45 -4.41 11.10
CA ASP A 105 25.77 -4.51 12.39
C ASP A 105 24.25 -4.73 12.19
N PRO A 106 23.80 -5.98 12.05
CA PRO A 106 22.39 -6.29 11.83
C PRO A 106 21.52 -6.08 13.08
N VAL A 107 22.08 -5.63 14.22
CA VAL A 107 21.43 -5.81 15.54
C VAL A 107 21.02 -4.52 16.24
N THR A 108 21.44 -3.32 15.82
CA THR A 108 21.30 -2.15 16.71
C THR A 108 20.65 -0.91 16.10
N ASP A 109 19.48 -1.08 15.50
CA ASP A 109 18.54 -0.05 15.00
C ASP A 109 18.56 0.10 13.48
N ALA A 110 17.37 0.02 12.86
CA ALA A 110 17.20 0.30 11.44
C ALA A 110 17.58 1.75 11.16
N GLU A 111 18.44 1.98 10.17
CA GLU A 111 18.84 3.33 9.75
C GLU A 111 17.62 4.11 9.22
N LYS A 112 16.70 3.37 8.58
CA LYS A 112 15.43 3.85 8.05
C LYS A 112 14.37 2.75 8.15
N GLU A 113 13.12 3.17 8.28
CA GLU A 113 11.97 2.29 8.14
C GLU A 113 11.02 2.82 7.06
N PHE A 114 10.49 1.89 6.28
CA PHE A 114 9.40 2.11 5.34
C PHE A 114 8.21 1.27 5.78
N VAL A 115 7.03 1.87 5.86
CA VAL A 115 5.78 1.19 6.19
C VAL A 115 4.71 1.60 5.19
N LEU A 116 4.07 0.63 4.55
CA LEU A 116 2.95 0.86 3.64
C LEU A 116 1.76 0.02 4.08
N THR A 117 0.61 0.67 4.17
CA THR A 117 -0.67 -0.02 4.35
C THR A 117 -1.28 -0.31 2.99
N ILE A 118 -1.63 -1.56 2.71
CA ILE A 118 -2.25 -1.99 1.46
C ILE A 118 -3.67 -2.44 1.77
N ARG A 119 -4.65 -1.79 1.15
CA ARG A 119 -6.07 -2.15 1.26
C ARG A 119 -6.53 -2.86 -0.01
N ALA A 120 -6.79 -4.15 0.09
CA ALA A 120 -7.40 -4.93 -0.99
C ALA A 120 -8.93 -4.92 -0.87
N VAL A 121 -9.62 -4.49 -1.93
CA VAL A 121 -11.09 -4.34 -1.98
C VAL A 121 -11.75 -5.19 -3.06
#